data_AF-T1DHF7-F1
#
_entry.id   AF-T1DHF7-F1
#
_cell.length_a   1.000
_cell.length_b   1.000
_cell.length_c   1.000
_cell.angle_alpha   90.00
_cell.angle_beta   90.00
_cell.angle_gamma   90.00
#
_symmetry.space_group_name_H-M   'P 1'
#
loop_
_entity.id
_entity.type
_entity.pdbx_description
1 polymer ?
#
loop_
_entity_poly.entity_id
_entity_poly.type
_entity_poly.pdbx_seq_one_letter_code
_entity_poly.pdbx_strand_id
1 'polypeptide(L)'
;MGESAEVLAQGVALVLHELAQGEPLPAQVRLCGGGSLLPEIMEQLSALHWTDYLPFLQPPQFLRLEPDALPSVHDTTGLLTSPADVTPMGLAYQAAAEIEAPPPPSPTWEEMVQRVTSLIRR
;
A
#
# COMPACT_ATOMS: atom_id res chain seq x y z
N MET A 1 5.14 23.34 -16.69
CA MET A 1 5.59 22.41 -15.63
C MET A 1 4.30 21.92 -14.99
N GLY A 2 4.03 20.61 -15.01
CA GLY A 2 2.74 20.03 -14.58
C GLY A 2 2.36 18.72 -15.29
N GLU A 3 2.88 18.49 -16.50
CA GLU A 3 2.59 17.31 -17.33
C GLU A 3 2.84 15.98 -16.60
N SER A 4 3.91 15.87 -15.82
CA SER A 4 4.21 14.63 -15.07
C SER A 4 3.21 14.34 -13.94
N ALA A 5 2.70 15.37 -13.26
CA ALA A 5 1.73 15.21 -12.18
C ALA A 5 0.34 14.86 -12.73
N GLU A 6 -0.03 15.45 -13.86
CA GLU A 6 -1.25 15.12 -14.59
C GLU A 6 -1.24 13.66 -15.06
N VAL A 7 -0.15 13.22 -15.71
CA VAL A 7 0.01 11.83 -16.16
C VAL A 7 -0.08 10.86 -14.98
N LEU A 8 0.54 11.19 -13.84
CA LEU A 8 0.42 10.36 -12.64
C LEU A 8 -1.02 10.32 -12.11
N ALA A 9 -1.73 11.45 -12.07
CA ALA A 9 -3.13 11.50 -11.60
C ALA A 9 -4.06 10.66 -12.49
N GLN A 10 -3.87 10.71 -13.81
CA GLN A 10 -4.59 9.84 -14.75
C GLN A 10 -4.24 8.36 -14.54
N GLY A 11 -2.97 8.04 -14.29
CA GLY A 11 -2.54 6.69 -13.92
C GLY A 11 -3.18 6.19 -12.63
N VAL A 12 -3.30 7.04 -11.61
CA VAL A 12 -4.02 6.72 -10.36
C VAL A 12 -5.49 6.41 -10.63
N ALA A 13 -6.16 7.20 -11.47
CA ALA A 13 -7.55 6.94 -11.87
C ALA A 13 -7.73 5.58 -12.56
N LEU A 14 -6.82 5.22 -13.47
CA LEU A 14 -6.83 3.93 -14.14
C LEU A 14 -6.67 2.78 -13.14
N VAL A 15 -5.67 2.86 -12.25
CA VAL A 15 -5.40 1.79 -11.28
C VAL A 15 -6.53 1.65 -10.27
N LEU A 16 -7.12 2.76 -9.80
CA LEU A 16 -8.28 2.71 -8.90
C LEU A 16 -9.50 2.08 -9.56
N HIS A 17 -9.68 2.26 -10.87
CA HIS A 17 -10.75 1.60 -11.62
C HIS A 17 -10.58 0.08 -11.64
N GLU A 18 -9.36 -0.38 -11.91
CA GLU A 18 -9.02 -1.80 -11.92
C GLU A 18 -9.14 -2.42 -10.51
N LEU A 19 -8.71 -1.70 -9.47
CA LEU A 19 -8.75 -2.17 -8.08
C LEU A 19 -10.16 -2.18 -7.48
N ALA A 20 -11.02 -1.21 -7.86
CA ALA A 20 -12.35 -1.11 -7.29
C ALA A 20 -13.21 -2.34 -7.62
N GLN A 21 -13.04 -2.93 -8.81
CA GLN A 21 -13.83 -4.08 -9.27
C GLN A 21 -15.36 -3.90 -9.13
N GLY A 22 -15.83 -2.65 -9.18
CA GLY A 22 -17.24 -2.28 -9.00
C GLY A 22 -17.68 -2.06 -7.54
N GLU A 23 -16.82 -2.27 -6.57
CA GLU A 23 -17.09 -2.07 -5.15
C GLU A 23 -16.85 -0.61 -4.70
N PRO A 24 -17.58 -0.11 -3.69
CA PRO A 24 -17.42 1.25 -3.18
C PRO A 24 -15.98 1.55 -2.72
N LEU A 25 -15.44 2.67 -3.19
CA LEU A 25 -14.11 3.14 -2.80
C LEU A 25 -14.16 4.03 -1.53
N PRO A 26 -13.11 4.02 -0.69
CA PRO A 26 -13.05 4.81 0.53
C PRO A 26 -12.98 6.31 0.23
N ALA A 27 -13.63 7.13 1.08
CA ALA A 27 -13.66 8.58 0.89
C ALA A 27 -12.31 9.29 1.15
N GLN A 28 -11.31 8.60 1.68
CA GLN A 28 -9.97 9.14 1.91
C GLN A 28 -8.94 8.25 1.22
N VAL A 29 -8.08 8.88 0.41
CA VAL A 29 -6.96 8.24 -0.26
C VAL A 29 -5.68 8.91 0.21
N ARG A 30 -4.72 8.12 0.68
CA ARG A 30 -3.43 8.64 1.16
C ARG A 30 -2.30 8.26 0.22
N LEU A 31 -1.47 9.25 -0.12
CA LEU A 31 -0.31 9.07 -0.98
C LEU A 31 0.96 8.93 -0.15
N CYS A 32 1.82 7.98 -0.53
CA CYS A 32 3.17 7.83 -0.03
C CYS A 32 4.14 7.50 -1.18
N GLY A 33 5.44 7.41 -0.87
CA GLY A 33 6.48 7.10 -1.85
C GLY A 33 6.94 8.33 -2.65
N GLY A 34 7.98 8.17 -3.47
CA GLY A 34 8.59 9.29 -4.20
C GLY A 34 7.65 10.03 -5.15
N GLY A 35 6.70 9.33 -5.79
CA GLY A 35 5.71 9.95 -6.69
C GLY A 35 4.75 10.92 -5.97
N SER A 36 4.53 10.73 -4.67
CA SER A 36 3.70 11.64 -3.86
C SER A 36 4.34 13.01 -3.62
N LEU A 37 5.64 13.14 -3.91
CA LEU A 37 6.41 14.38 -3.80
C LEU A 37 6.43 15.19 -5.10
N LEU A 38 5.83 14.69 -6.18
CA LEU A 38 5.72 15.48 -7.40
C LEU A 38 5.03 16.82 -7.08
N PRO A 39 5.60 17.94 -7.54
CA PRO A 39 4.92 19.23 -7.46
C PRO A 39 3.52 19.10 -8.08
N GLU A 40 2.54 19.79 -7.50
CA GLU A 40 1.17 19.88 -8.05
C GLU A 40 0.35 18.57 -8.03
N ILE A 41 0.89 17.41 -7.62
CA ILE A 41 0.15 16.14 -7.65
C ILE A 41 -1.16 16.19 -6.86
N MET A 42 -1.17 16.86 -5.71
CA MET A 42 -2.37 17.02 -4.89
C MET A 42 -3.43 17.87 -5.59
N GLU A 43 -3.01 18.88 -6.34
CA GLU A 43 -3.89 19.76 -7.11
C GLU A 43 -4.47 19.00 -8.29
N GLN A 44 -3.65 18.25 -9.03
CA GLN A 44 -4.08 17.41 -10.15
C GLN A 44 -5.08 16.34 -9.71
N LEU A 45 -4.83 15.66 -8.59
CA LEU A 45 -5.77 14.68 -8.05
C LEU A 45 -7.08 15.35 -7.58
N SER A 46 -7.00 16.54 -7.00
CA SER A 46 -8.19 17.26 -6.53
C SER A 46 -9.03 17.87 -7.66
N ALA A 47 -8.44 18.10 -8.84
CA ALA A 47 -9.12 18.63 -10.02
C ALA A 47 -9.96 17.59 -10.78
N LEU A 48 -9.76 16.30 -10.51
CA LEU A 48 -10.47 15.21 -11.18
C LEU A 48 -11.87 14.98 -10.60
N HIS A 49 -12.85 14.71 -11.47
CA HIS A 49 -14.22 14.38 -11.08
C HIS A 49 -14.39 12.88 -10.80
N TRP A 50 -13.81 12.40 -9.70
CA TRP A 50 -13.71 10.96 -9.37
C TRP A 50 -15.04 10.19 -9.41
N THR A 51 -16.14 10.83 -9.01
CA THR A 51 -17.47 10.19 -8.94
C THR A 51 -18.07 9.89 -10.30
N ASP A 52 -17.55 10.48 -11.38
CA ASP A 52 -18.09 10.31 -12.73
C ASP A 52 -17.74 8.94 -13.33
N TYR A 53 -16.63 8.34 -12.90
CA TYR A 53 -16.07 7.11 -13.49
C TYR A 53 -15.59 6.07 -12.46
N LEU A 54 -15.63 6.38 -11.17
CA LEU A 54 -15.27 5.46 -10.08
C LEU A 54 -16.36 5.39 -9.01
N PRO A 55 -16.50 4.24 -8.33
CA PRO A 55 -17.54 4.02 -7.32
C PRO A 55 -17.22 4.70 -5.96
N PHE A 56 -16.84 5.97 -5.98
CA PHE A 56 -16.79 6.78 -4.77
C PHE A 56 -18.19 7.28 -4.41
N LEU A 57 -18.56 7.25 -3.13
CA LEU A 57 -19.85 7.76 -2.65
C LEU A 57 -19.95 9.30 -2.67
N GLN A 58 -18.80 9.96 -2.62
CA GLN A 58 -18.62 11.42 -2.65
C GLN A 58 -17.21 11.74 -3.16
N PRO A 59 -16.91 12.97 -3.59
CA PRO A 59 -15.55 13.35 -3.98
C PRO A 59 -14.53 12.97 -2.89
N PRO A 60 -13.51 12.14 -3.20
CA PRO A 60 -12.56 11.67 -2.20
C PRO A 60 -11.59 12.77 -1.79
N GLN A 61 -11.13 12.71 -0.54
CA GLN A 61 -10.06 13.55 -0.04
C GLN A 61 -8.71 12.87 -0.26
N PHE A 62 -7.81 13.55 -0.96
CA PHE A 62 -6.42 13.13 -1.08
C PHE A 62 -5.56 13.78 0.01
N LEU A 63 -4.73 12.98 0.67
CA LEU A 63 -3.81 13.42 1.71
C LEU A 63 -2.43 12.80 1.49
N ARG A 64 -1.37 13.45 1.96
CA ARG A 64 -0.07 12.77 2.08
C ARG A 64 -0.08 11.92 3.36
N LEU A 65 0.48 10.73 3.26
CA LEU A 65 0.77 9.90 4.42
C LEU A 65 2.16 10.28 4.92
N GLU A 66 2.21 10.90 6.09
CA GLU A 66 3.44 11.32 6.73
C GLU A 66 3.99 10.18 7.63
N PRO A 67 5.33 10.11 7.86
CA PRO A 67 5.94 9.09 8.71
C PRO A 67 5.35 8.98 10.12
N ASP A 68 4.94 10.10 10.71
CA ASP A 68 4.34 10.15 12.06
C ASP A 68 2.99 9.41 12.17
N ALA A 69 2.34 9.14 11.04
CA ALA A 69 1.12 8.34 10.98
C ALA A 69 1.37 6.83 11.14
N LEU A 70 2.62 6.38 11.25
CA LEU A 70 3.01 4.97 11.44
C LEU A 70 3.57 4.74 12.86
N PRO A 71 2.73 4.69 13.92
CA PRO A 71 3.19 4.60 15.31
C PRO A 71 3.92 3.29 15.63
N SER A 72 3.75 2.26 14.80
CA SER A 72 4.39 0.95 15.00
C SER A 72 5.87 0.92 14.62
N VAL A 73 6.40 1.99 14.00
CA VAL A 73 7.81 2.10 13.61
C VAL A 73 8.42 3.29 14.34
N HIS A 74 9.31 3.02 15.29
CA HIS A 74 9.99 4.08 16.04
C HIS A 74 11.33 4.44 15.40
N ASP A 75 11.40 5.60 14.73
CA ASP A 75 12.64 6.13 14.19
C ASP A 75 13.48 6.83 15.27
N THR A 76 14.62 6.25 15.63
CA THR A 76 15.59 6.87 16.54
C THR A 76 16.60 7.76 15.83
N THR A 77 16.65 7.73 14.49
CA THR A 77 17.63 8.47 13.68
C THR A 77 17.17 9.90 13.37
N GLY A 78 15.85 10.12 13.35
CA GLY A 78 15.24 11.39 12.98
C GLY A 78 15.38 11.71 11.49
N LEU A 79 15.68 10.70 10.67
CA LEU A 79 15.89 10.86 9.22
C LEU A 79 14.61 10.57 8.42
N LEU A 80 13.63 9.87 9.00
CA LEU A 80 12.38 9.53 8.33
C LEU A 80 11.39 10.69 8.46
N THR A 81 11.47 11.65 7.54
CA THR A 81 10.74 12.93 7.62
C THR A 81 9.90 13.23 6.39
N SER A 82 9.79 12.29 5.46
CA SER A 82 9.13 12.48 4.17
C SER A 82 8.10 11.39 3.89
N PRO A 83 7.01 11.69 3.15
CA PRO A 83 6.12 10.67 2.58
C PRO A 83 6.83 9.60 1.75
N ALA A 84 8.02 9.90 1.20
CA ALA A 84 8.85 8.92 0.51
C ALA A 84 9.40 7.81 1.45
N ASP A 85 9.53 8.09 2.73
CA ASP A 85 10.07 7.18 3.74
C ASP A 85 9.02 6.18 4.24
N VAL A 86 7.74 6.46 4.03
CA VAL A 86 6.64 5.61 4.52
C VAL A 86 6.64 4.22 3.88
N THR A 87 6.93 4.11 2.58
CA THR A 87 7.00 2.80 1.91
C THR A 87 8.10 1.91 2.51
N PRO A 88 9.36 2.35 2.64
CA PRO A 88 10.38 1.54 3.31
C PRO A 88 10.08 1.30 4.79
N MET A 89 9.44 2.23 5.52
CA MET A 89 8.97 1.97 6.89
C MET A 89 7.98 0.82 6.97
N GLY A 90 7.00 0.76 6.06
CA GLY A 90 6.04 -0.35 5.99
C GLY A 90 6.70 -1.69 5.71
N LEU A 91 7.71 -1.72 4.83
CA LEU A 91 8.49 -2.93 4.56
C LEU A 91 9.31 -3.37 5.77
N ALA A 92 9.94 -2.43 6.48
CA ALA A 92 10.69 -2.72 7.70
C ALA A 92 9.77 -3.29 8.80
N TYR A 93 8.57 -2.72 8.96
CA TYR A 93 7.56 -3.23 9.88
C TYR A 93 7.15 -4.68 9.54
N GLN A 94 6.86 -4.95 8.27
CA GLN A 94 6.50 -6.31 7.82
C GLN A 94 7.63 -7.32 8.06
N ALA A 95 8.86 -6.95 7.73
CA ALA A 95 10.02 -7.82 7.94
C ALA A 95 10.28 -8.09 9.44
N ALA A 96 10.11 -7.09 10.30
CA ALA A 96 10.24 -7.25 11.75
C ALA A 96 9.16 -8.22 12.29
N ALA A 97 7.91 -8.09 11.83
CA ALA A 97 6.83 -8.98 12.23
C ALA A 97 7.09 -10.46 11.84
N GLU A 98 7.74 -10.71 10.71
CA GLU A 98 8.13 -12.07 10.29
C GLU A 98 9.25 -12.67 11.15
N ILE A 99 10.20 -11.84 11.61
CA ILE A 99 11.27 -12.28 12.51
C ILE A 99 10.72 -12.65 13.89
N GLU A 100 9.71 -11.91 14.37
CA GLU A 100 9.08 -12.15 15.68
C GLU A 100 8.04 -13.28 15.66
N ALA A 101 7.56 -13.69 14.49
CA ALA A 101 6.60 -14.77 14.37
C ALA A 101 7.18 -16.09 14.92
N PRO A 102 6.43 -16.85 15.74
CA PRO A 102 6.88 -18.15 16.20
C PRO A 102 7.13 -19.05 14.97
N PRO A 103 8.19 -19.88 14.98
CA PRO A 103 8.42 -20.80 13.88
C PRO A 103 7.18 -21.66 13.68
N PRO A 104 6.83 -22.01 12.42
CA PRO A 104 5.70 -22.89 12.17
C PRO A 104 5.88 -24.17 12.99
N PRO A 105 4.79 -24.72 13.54
CA PRO A 105 4.89 -25.95 14.32
C PRO A 105 5.60 -27.01 13.48
N SER A 106 6.56 -27.70 14.10
CA SER A 106 7.20 -28.85 13.47
C SER A 106 6.11 -29.86 13.08
N PRO A 107 6.13 -30.40 11.85
CA PRO A 107 5.09 -31.29 11.38
C PRO A 107 4.99 -32.52 12.28
N THR A 108 3.78 -32.99 12.51
CA THR A 108 3.56 -34.22 13.26
C THR A 108 4.10 -35.43 12.49
N TRP A 109 4.32 -36.54 13.19
CA TRP A 109 4.71 -37.80 12.55
C TRP A 109 3.72 -38.22 11.46
N GLU A 110 2.42 -38.01 11.68
CA GLU A 110 1.36 -38.33 10.71
C GLU A 110 1.47 -37.49 9.44
N GLU A 111 1.71 -36.18 9.58
CA GLU A 111 1.93 -35.27 8.45
C GLU A 111 3.20 -35.60 7.68
N MET A 112 4.29 -35.95 8.39
CA MET A 112 5.53 -36.39 7.76
C MET A 112 5.33 -37.68 6.96
N VAL A 113 4.63 -38.66 7.52
CA VAL A 113 4.29 -39.94 6.85
C VAL A 113 3.41 -39.68 5.63
N GLN A 114 2.38 -38.83 5.74
CA GLN A 114 1.53 -38.49 4.61
C GLN A 114 2.32 -37.81 3.48
N ARG A 115 3.23 -36.89 3.81
CA ARG A 115 4.06 -36.17 2.84
C ARG A 115 5.04 -37.10 2.11
N VAL A 116 5.65 -38.06 2.80
CA VAL A 116 6.51 -39.07 2.16
C VAL A 116 5.68 -40.01 1.30
N THR A 117 4.51 -40.43 1.78
CA THR A 117 3.62 -41.35 1.04
C THR A 117 3.08 -40.71 -0.24
N SER A 118 2.76 -39.41 -0.22
CA SER A 118 2.25 -38.70 -1.41
C SER A 118 3.32 -38.48 -2.48
N LEU A 119 4.61 -38.44 -2.09
CA LEU A 119 5.74 -38.36 -3.02
C LEU A 119 6.06 -39.69 -3.70
N ILE A 120 5.83 -40.82 -3.01
CA ILE A 120 6.07 -42.18 -3.53
C ILE A 120 4.91 -42.66 -4.40
N ARG A 121 3.70 -42.09 -4.26
CA ARG A 121 2.52 -42.42 -5.08
C ARG A 121 2.42 -41.65 -6.41
N ARG A 122 3.54 -41.11 -6.93
CA ARG A 122 3.64 -40.55 -8.29
C ARG A 122 4.22 -41.56 -9.27
#